data_AF-Q45FA6-F1
#
_entry.id   AF-Q45FA6-F1
#
_cell.length_a   1.000
_cell.length_b   1.000
_cell.length_c   1.000
_cell.angle_alpha   90.00
_cell.angle_beta   90.00
_cell.angle_gamma   90.00
#
_symmetry.space_group_name_H-M   'P 1'
#
loop_
_entity.id
_entity.type
_entity.pdbx_description
1 polymer ?
#
loop_
_entity_poly.entity_id
_entity_poly.type
_entity_poly.pdbx_seq_one_letter_code
_entity_poly.pdbx_strand_id
1 'polypeptide(L)'
;MSEDCTPWTTTPITPLAGCRDYVEQQSCRIETPGPPYLAKQQCCGELANIPQQCRCQALRYFMGPKSRPDQSGLMELPGCPREVQMNFVKILVTPGYCNLTTVHNTPYCLTMEESQWS
;
A
#
# COMPACT_ATOMS: atom_id res chain seq x y z
N MET A 1 -21.40 12.24 6.34
CA MET A 1 -21.46 10.78 6.09
C MET A 1 -20.05 10.28 6.21
N SER A 2 -19.70 9.63 7.34
CA SER A 2 -18.42 8.95 7.46
C SER A 2 -18.57 7.64 6.70
N GLU A 3 -17.99 7.54 5.51
CA GLU A 3 -17.90 6.28 4.82
C GLU A 3 -16.90 5.42 5.59
N ASP A 4 -17.39 4.32 6.17
CA ASP A 4 -16.54 3.31 6.79
C ASP A 4 -15.60 2.75 5.73
N CYS A 5 -14.33 3.16 5.76
CA CYS A 5 -13.25 2.60 4.96
C CYS A 5 -12.83 1.21 5.47
N THR A 6 -13.81 0.40 5.89
CA THR A 6 -13.62 -0.98 6.29
C THR A 6 -13.21 -1.80 5.08
N PRO A 7 -12.32 -2.78 5.26
CA PRO A 7 -11.87 -3.62 4.17
C PRO A 7 -13.09 -4.36 3.61
N TRP A 8 -13.25 -4.22 2.29
CA TRP A 8 -14.32 -4.76 1.44
C TRP A 8 -14.90 -6.05 2.00
N THR A 9 -16.12 -5.96 2.51
CA THR A 9 -16.82 -7.04 3.18
C THR A 9 -16.77 -8.32 2.35
N THR A 10 -16.35 -9.42 2.98
CA THR A 10 -16.55 -10.84 2.61
C THR A 10 -15.47 -11.66 1.88
N THR A 11 -14.25 -11.19 1.64
CA THR A 11 -13.18 -12.08 1.13
C THR A 11 -11.82 -11.78 1.74
N PRO A 12 -10.95 -12.79 1.96
CA PRO A 12 -9.53 -12.59 2.25
C PRO A 12 -8.86 -12.09 0.96
N ILE A 13 -9.19 -10.86 0.57
CA ILE A 13 -8.53 -10.15 -0.52
C ILE A 13 -7.17 -9.80 0.06
N THR A 14 -6.10 -10.36 -0.49
CA THR A 14 -4.76 -9.80 -0.37
C THR A 14 -4.86 -8.35 -0.86
N PRO A 15 -4.90 -7.34 0.04
CA PRO A 15 -5.16 -5.99 -0.41
C PRO A 15 -4.00 -5.59 -1.31
N LEU A 16 -4.32 -5.08 -2.50
CA LEU A 16 -3.36 -4.51 -3.45
C LEU A 16 -2.24 -5.48 -3.90
N ALA A 17 -2.61 -6.57 -4.58
CA ALA A 17 -1.64 -7.54 -5.09
C ALA A 17 -0.63 -6.90 -6.07
N GLY A 18 -1.09 -6.01 -6.95
CA GLY A 18 -0.19 -5.24 -7.81
C GLY A 18 0.75 -4.33 -7.01
N CYS A 19 0.29 -3.75 -5.89
CA CYS A 19 1.17 -2.98 -5.02
C CYS A 19 2.18 -3.83 -4.26
N ARG A 20 1.85 -5.08 -3.90
CA ARG A 20 2.82 -6.02 -3.33
C ARG A 20 3.98 -6.25 -4.29
N ASP A 21 3.67 -6.64 -5.52
CA ASP A 21 4.70 -6.89 -6.53
C ASP A 21 5.54 -5.62 -6.79
N TYR A 22 4.89 -4.45 -6.87
CA TYR A 22 5.59 -3.20 -7.11
C TYR A 22 6.51 -2.80 -5.95
N VAL A 23 6.03 -2.96 -4.71
CA VAL A 23 6.83 -2.69 -3.50
C VAL A 23 8.04 -3.62 -3.48
N GLU A 24 7.84 -4.93 -3.66
CA GLU A 24 8.92 -5.91 -3.66
C GLU A 24 9.98 -5.63 -4.74
N GLN A 25 9.54 -5.28 -5.96
CA GLN A 25 10.45 -4.86 -7.04
C GLN A 25 11.30 -3.65 -6.65
N GLN A 26 10.69 -2.62 -6.05
CA GLN A 26 11.37 -1.35 -5.80
C GLN A 26 12.17 -1.32 -4.50
N SER A 27 11.62 -1.85 -3.41
CA SER A 27 12.27 -1.83 -2.10
C SER A 27 13.24 -2.99 -1.91
N CYS A 28 12.95 -4.16 -2.50
CA CYS A 28 13.72 -5.38 -2.30
C CYS A 28 14.55 -5.79 -3.52
N ARG A 29 14.40 -5.10 -4.66
CA ARG A 29 15.06 -5.44 -5.94
C ARG A 29 14.77 -6.88 -6.38
N ILE A 30 13.59 -7.38 -6.05
CA ILE A 30 13.13 -8.69 -6.49
C ILE A 30 12.71 -8.60 -7.95
N GLU A 31 13.24 -9.48 -8.78
CA GLU A 31 12.74 -9.67 -10.13
C GLU A 31 11.37 -10.35 -10.07
N THR A 32 10.36 -9.65 -10.55
CA THR A 32 8.98 -10.09 -10.55
C THR A 32 8.57 -10.40 -12.00
N PRO A 33 7.66 -11.37 -12.23
CA PRO A 33 7.28 -11.75 -13.58
C PRO A 33 6.70 -10.58 -14.39
N GLY A 34 7.30 -10.31 -15.54
CA GLY A 34 6.84 -9.29 -16.48
C GLY A 34 7.59 -7.95 -16.40
N PRO A 35 7.29 -7.02 -17.31
CA PRO A 35 7.92 -5.71 -17.32
C PRO A 35 7.75 -4.91 -16.01
N PRO A 36 8.79 -4.23 -15.49
CA PRO A 36 8.71 -3.44 -14.25
C PRO A 36 7.62 -2.36 -14.25
N TYR A 37 7.22 -1.86 -15.42
CA TYR A 37 6.16 -0.86 -15.53
C TYR A 37 4.77 -1.43 -15.23
N LEU A 38 4.54 -2.73 -15.41
CA LEU A 38 3.24 -3.37 -15.19
C LEU A 38 2.88 -3.39 -13.71
N ALA A 39 3.82 -3.71 -12.83
CA ALA A 39 3.57 -3.73 -11.39
C ALA A 39 3.18 -2.33 -10.88
N LYS A 40 3.89 -1.28 -11.32
CA LYS A 40 3.52 0.11 -11.03
C LYS A 40 2.11 0.42 -11.54
N GLN A 41 1.82 0.10 -12.80
CA GLN A 41 0.52 0.40 -13.42
C GLN A 41 -0.64 -0.31 -12.70
N GLN A 42 -0.46 -1.59 -12.36
CA GLN A 42 -1.44 -2.37 -11.61
C GLN A 42 -1.65 -1.80 -10.21
N CYS A 43 -0.57 -1.56 -9.45
CA CYS A 43 -0.66 -0.95 -8.13
C CYS A 43 -1.40 0.40 -8.16
N CYS A 44 -1.03 1.29 -9.08
CA CYS A 44 -1.67 2.60 -9.17
C CYS A 44 -3.13 2.51 -9.62
N GLY A 45 -3.48 1.54 -10.48
CA GLY A 45 -4.87 1.24 -10.84
C GLY A 45 -5.69 0.73 -9.66
N GLU A 46 -5.15 -0.19 -8.87
CA GLU A 46 -5.78 -0.68 -7.64
C GLU A 46 -6.02 0.46 -6.65
N LEU A 47 -5.02 1.31 -6.38
CA LEU A 47 -5.16 2.46 -5.49
C LEU A 47 -6.12 3.53 -6.01
N ALA A 48 -6.18 3.74 -7.33
CA ALA A 48 -7.09 4.70 -7.94
C ALA A 48 -8.56 4.29 -7.78
N ASN A 49 -8.83 2.98 -7.85
CA ASN A 49 -10.16 2.40 -7.64
C ASN A 49 -10.65 2.50 -6.19
N ILE A 50 -9.74 2.75 -5.24
CA ILE A 50 -10.11 3.04 -3.85
C ILE A 50 -10.60 4.49 -3.76
N PRO A 51 -11.75 4.74 -3.11
CA PRO A 51 -12.25 6.09 -2.88
C PRO A 51 -11.18 6.98 -2.23
N GLN A 52 -11.14 8.25 -2.65
CA GLN A 52 -10.12 9.21 -2.22
C GLN A 52 -9.93 9.23 -0.68
N GLN A 53 -11.05 9.23 0.05
CA GLN A 53 -11.13 9.23 1.51
C GLN A 53 -10.55 7.96 2.17
N CYS A 54 -10.50 6.84 1.45
CA CYS A 54 -10.06 5.55 1.97
C CYS A 54 -8.63 5.15 1.57
N ARG A 55 -7.99 5.85 0.62
CA ARG A 55 -6.65 5.50 0.12
C ARG A 55 -5.60 5.38 1.24
N CYS A 56 -5.56 6.33 2.17
CA CYS A 56 -4.59 6.28 3.27
C CYS A 56 -4.85 5.12 4.24
N GLN A 57 -6.12 4.84 4.55
CA GLN A 57 -6.48 3.71 5.39
C GLN A 57 -6.17 2.38 4.71
N ALA A 58 -6.40 2.27 3.39
CA ALA A 58 -6.01 1.11 2.61
C ALA A 58 -4.49 0.87 2.64
N LEU A 59 -3.68 1.93 2.53
CA LEU A 59 -2.22 1.81 2.67
C LEU A 59 -1.80 1.37 4.09
N ARG A 60 -2.48 1.85 5.15
CA ARG A 60 -2.22 1.39 6.54
C ARG A 60 -2.56 -0.09 6.71
N TYR A 61 -3.71 -0.53 6.21
CA TYR A 61 -4.07 -1.96 6.21
C TYR A 61 -3.09 -2.79 5.40
N PHE A 62 -2.66 -2.30 4.24
CA PHE A 62 -1.68 -2.96 3.40
C PHE A 62 -0.33 -3.12 4.12
N MET A 63 0.12 -2.09 4.85
CA MET A 63 1.30 -2.20 5.70
C MET A 63 1.07 -3.20 6.84
N GLY A 64 -0.12 -3.22 7.46
CA GLY A 64 -0.47 -4.06 8.61
C GLY A 64 0.32 -3.70 9.88
N PRO A 65 -0.14 -4.08 11.08
CA PRO A 65 0.61 -3.83 12.31
C PRO A 65 1.91 -4.63 12.33
N LYS A 66 2.98 -4.09 12.93
CA LYS A 66 4.26 -4.81 13.08
C LYS A 66 4.10 -6.08 13.92
N SER A 67 3.20 -6.04 14.90
CA SER A 67 2.93 -7.17 15.81
C SER A 67 2.14 -8.32 15.17
N ARG A 68 1.45 -8.11 14.04
CA ARG A 68 0.67 -9.13 13.32
C ARG A 68 1.00 -9.14 11.83
N PRO A 69 2.15 -9.72 11.43
CA PRO A 69 2.56 -9.78 10.03
C PRO A 69 1.60 -10.60 9.15
N ASP A 70 0.81 -11.51 9.74
CA ASP A 70 -0.27 -12.23 9.07
C ASP A 70 -1.39 -11.32 8.54
N GLN A 71 -1.51 -10.10 9.08
CA GLN A 71 -2.49 -9.09 8.68
C GLN A 71 -1.92 -8.06 7.68
N SER A 72 -0.72 -8.33 7.17
CA SER A 72 0.02 -7.46 6.25
C SER A 72 -0.15 -7.89 4.80
N GLY A 73 -0.23 -6.91 3.90
CA GLY A 73 -0.04 -7.11 2.47
C GLY A 73 1.43 -7.22 2.06
N LEU A 74 2.37 -6.97 2.98
CA LEU A 74 3.82 -7.07 2.79
C LEU A 74 4.37 -8.42 3.28
N MET A 75 5.48 -8.88 2.70
CA MET A 75 6.13 -10.14 3.04
C MET A 75 7.44 -9.94 3.81
N GLU A 76 7.81 -10.87 4.68
CA GLU A 76 9.17 -10.91 5.27
C GLU A 76 10.08 -11.67 4.31
N LEU A 77 10.98 -10.95 3.63
CA LEU A 77 11.85 -11.50 2.60
C LEU A 77 13.31 -11.55 3.09
N PRO A 78 14.07 -12.62 2.79
CA PRO A 78 15.48 -12.68 3.14
C PRO A 78 16.26 -11.50 2.58
N GLY A 79 16.88 -10.70 3.45
CA GLY A 79 17.64 -9.51 3.04
C GLY A 79 16.81 -8.27 2.71
N CYS A 80 15.47 -8.33 2.80
CA CYS A 80 14.59 -7.17 2.67
C CYS A 80 13.54 -7.16 3.80
N PRO A 81 13.85 -6.53 4.95
CA PRO A 81 12.93 -6.49 6.07
C PRO A 81 11.70 -5.67 5.71
N ARG A 82 10.55 -6.05 6.27
CA ARG A 82 9.26 -5.40 6.02
C ARG A 82 9.24 -3.89 6.27
N GLU A 83 10.08 -3.38 7.17
CA GLU A 83 10.19 -1.94 7.42
C GLU A 83 10.62 -1.14 6.18
N VAL A 84 11.51 -1.70 5.36
CA VAL A 84 11.94 -1.06 4.11
C VAL A 84 10.77 -0.99 3.12
N GLN A 85 9.99 -2.06 3.03
CA GLN A 85 8.76 -2.11 2.23
C GLN A 85 7.73 -1.09 2.73
N MET A 86 7.48 -1.02 4.05
CA MET A 86 6.57 -0.04 4.65
C MET A 86 6.95 1.39 4.31
N ASN A 87 8.24 1.74 4.33
CA ASN A 87 8.69 3.08 3.96
C ASN A 87 8.39 3.42 2.51
N PHE A 88 8.45 2.44 1.61
CA PHE A 88 8.04 2.63 0.21
C PHE A 88 6.51 2.76 0.07
N VAL A 89 5.73 2.01 0.84
CA VAL A 89 4.26 2.12 0.82
C VAL A 89 3.79 3.54 1.16
N LYS A 90 4.44 4.21 2.12
CA LYS A 90 4.11 5.58 2.54
C LYS A 90 4.13 6.61 1.39
N ILE A 91 4.93 6.35 0.35
CA ILE A 91 5.12 7.28 -0.77
C ILE A 91 4.36 6.87 -2.04
N LEU A 92 3.63 5.76 -2.05
CA LEU A 92 2.92 5.29 -3.26
C LEU A 92 1.96 6.34 -3.85
N VAL A 93 1.27 7.10 -3.01
CA VAL A 93 0.33 8.15 -3.45
C VAL A 93 1.00 9.43 -3.94
N THR A 94 2.31 9.61 -3.72
CA THR A 94 3.00 10.88 -3.98
C THR A 94 3.34 11.08 -5.46
N PRO A 95 3.64 12.33 -5.89
CA PRO A 95 4.13 12.60 -7.23
C PRO A 95 5.39 11.81 -7.55
N GLY A 96 5.48 11.27 -8.77
CA GLY A 96 6.55 10.35 -9.20
C GLY A 96 6.18 8.87 -9.05
N TYR A 97 5.22 8.53 -8.19
CA TYR A 97 4.66 7.19 -8.04
C TYR A 97 3.27 7.12 -8.68
N CYS A 98 2.20 7.01 -7.89
CA CYS A 98 0.83 6.97 -8.41
C CYS A 98 0.18 8.35 -8.49
N ASN A 99 0.67 9.35 -7.76
CA ASN A 99 0.15 10.72 -7.77
C ASN A 99 -1.38 10.79 -7.58
N LEU A 100 -1.89 10.15 -6.53
CA LEU A 100 -3.33 10.04 -6.25
C LEU A 100 -3.71 10.91 -5.06
N THR A 101 -4.71 11.77 -5.22
CA THR A 101 -5.27 12.55 -4.11
C THR A 101 -5.79 11.66 -2.98
N THR A 102 -5.73 12.11 -1.74
CA THR A 102 -6.21 11.34 -0.58
C THR A 102 -7.30 12.10 0.17
N VAL A 103 -7.70 11.60 1.34
CA VAL A 103 -8.61 12.30 2.28
C VAL A 103 -8.17 13.75 2.57
N HIS A 104 -6.90 14.06 2.37
CA HIS A 104 -6.33 15.40 2.59
C HIS A 104 -6.42 16.33 1.36
N ASN A 105 -7.10 15.92 0.28
CA ASN A 105 -7.18 16.65 -1.01
C ASN A 105 -5.81 16.92 -1.68
N THR A 106 -4.86 16.01 -1.46
CA THR A 106 -3.46 16.16 -1.86
C THR A 106 -2.82 14.77 -1.99
N PRO A 107 -1.79 14.58 -2.83
CA PRO A 107 -1.14 13.27 -3.02
C PRO A 107 -0.17 12.90 -1.90
N TYR A 108 -0.62 12.95 -0.64
CA TYR A 108 0.13 12.42 0.50
C TYR A 108 -0.82 11.90 1.58
N CYS A 109 -0.32 11.04 2.45
CA CYS A 109 -1.02 10.59 3.65
C CYS A 109 -0.29 11.10 4.89
N LEU A 110 -1.04 11.76 5.79
CA LEU A 110 -0.53 12.07 7.13
C LEU A 110 -0.65 10.83 8.02
N THR A 111 0.04 10.86 9.17
CA THR A 111 -0.07 9.83 10.22
C THR A 111 0.06 8.39 9.71
N MET A 112 1.16 8.12 9.00
CA MET A 112 1.44 6.80 8.42
C MET A 112 2.31 5.93 9.34
N GLU A 113 2.71 6.41 10.52
CA GLU A 113 3.39 5.59 11.52
C GLU A 113 2.40 4.75 12.32
N GLU A 114 2.75 3.50 12.62
CA GLU A 114 1.87 2.56 13.33
C GLU A 114 1.38 3.11 14.67
N SER A 115 2.21 3.86 15.40
CA SER A 115 1.84 4.52 16.66
C SER A 115 0.70 5.54 16.52
N GLN A 116 0.33 5.90 15.29
CA GLN A 116 -0.67 6.92 14.97
C GLN A 116 -1.90 6.33 14.28
N TRP A 117 -1.97 5.00 14.13
CA TRP A 117 -3.13 4.31 13.57
C TRP A 117 -4.17 4.10 14.68
N SER A 118 -4.82 5.19 15.09
CA SER A 118 -5.91 5.21 16.08
C SER A 118 -7.24 5.54 15.43
#